data_AF-A0A949CNU8-F1
#
_entry.id   AF-A0A949CNU8-F1
#
_cell.length_a   1.000
_cell.length_b   1.000
_cell.length_c   1.000
_cell.angle_alpha   90.00
_cell.angle_beta   90.00
_cell.angle_gamma   90.00
#
_symmetry.space_group_name_H-M   'P 1'
#
loop_
_entity.id
_entity.type
_entity.pdbx_description
1 polymer ?
#
loop_
_entity_poly.entity_id
_entity_poly.type
_entity_poly.pdbx_seq_one_letter_code
_entity_poly.pdbx_strand_id
1 'polypeptide(L)' 'MTRVSRRSMLASATATTCLSLAGTRGFGSPISDRLNVAMIGCGGRARGLLNDFQKIANVTWVCDPDQKRLEQFVE' A
#
# COMPACT_ATOMS: atom_id res chain seq x y z
N MET A 1 24.80 -5.48 15.36
CA MET A 1 23.60 -4.80 14.81
C MET A 1 23.98 -4.08 13.53
N THR A 2 23.47 -4.53 12.39
CA THR A 2 23.64 -3.83 11.11
C THR A 2 22.77 -2.58 11.13
N ARG A 3 23.40 -1.40 11.01
CA ARG A 3 22.69 -0.12 11.02
C ARG A 3 22.02 0.10 9.67
N VAL A 4 20.76 -0.29 9.56
CA VAL A 4 19.94 -0.03 8.37
C VAL A 4 19.72 1.48 8.26
N SER A 5 20.12 2.08 7.13
CA SER A 5 19.98 3.51 6.89
C SER A 5 18.98 3.76 5.77
N ARG A 6 18.36 4.95 5.75
CA ARG A 6 17.46 5.36 4.66
C ARG A 6 18.11 5.19 3.29
N ARG A 7 19.41 5.47 3.18
CA ARG A 7 20.20 5.24 1.95
C ARG A 7 20.34 3.76 1.59
N SER A 8 20.52 2.87 2.56
CA SER A 8 20.62 1.43 2.26
C SER A 8 19.27 0.84 1.84
N MET A 9 18.15 1.34 2.41
CA MET A 9 16.81 0.96 1.98
C MET A 9 16.47 1.48 0.58
N LEU A 10 16.73 2.76 0.29
CA LEU A 10 16.54 3.33 -1.05
C LEU A 10 17.40 2.62 -2.11
N ALA A 11 18.64 2.26 -1.77
CA ALA A 11 19.52 1.48 -2.64
C ALA A 11 19.01 0.05 -2.90
N SER A 12 18.19 -0.51 -2.00
CA SER A 12 17.58 -1.83 -2.18
C SER A 12 16.25 -1.75 -2.94
N ALA A 13 15.52 -0.63 -2.82
CA ALA A 13 14.21 -0.43 -3.45
C ALA A 13 14.28 -0.31 -4.98
N THR A 14 15.42 0.09 -5.55
CA THR A 14 15.62 0.15 -7.01
C THR A 14 15.66 -1.23 -7.67
N ALA A 15 15.83 -2.32 -6.91
CA ALA A 15 15.88 -3.67 -7.44
C ALA A 15 14.48 -4.35 -7.58
N THR A 16 13.41 -3.76 -7.04
CA THR A 16 12.08 -4.44 -6.96
C THR A 16 11.02 -3.85 -7.90
N THR A 17 11.35 -2.86 -8.72
CA THR A 17 10.37 -2.22 -9.63
C THR A 17 10.08 -2.97 -10.94
N CYS A 18 10.67 -4.14 -11.19
CA CYS A 18 10.49 -4.90 -12.45
C CYS A 18 9.65 -6.18 -12.34
N LEU A 19 8.86 -6.38 -11.29
CA LEU A 19 8.06 -7.62 -11.10
C LEU A 19 6.54 -7.42 -11.23
N SER A 20 6.07 -6.62 -12.19
CA SER A 20 4.64 -6.28 -12.30
C SER A 20 3.98 -6.54 -13.66
N LEU A 21 4.47 -7.49 -14.48
CA LEU A 21 3.81 -7.82 -15.76
C LEU A 21 3.72 -9.32 -16.13
N ALA A 22 3.61 -10.23 -15.16
CA ALA A 22 3.27 -11.62 -15.46
C ALA A 22 2.12 -12.12 -14.57
N GLY A 23 0.90 -11.63 -14.84
CA GLY A 23 -0.33 -12.18 -14.28
C GLY A 23 -1.31 -12.45 -15.40
N THR A 24 -1.50 -13.73 -15.73
CA THR A 24 -2.52 -14.21 -16.68
C THR A 24 -3.91 -13.83 -16.16
N ARG A 25 -4.68 -13.12 -17.00
CA ARG A 25 -6.06 -12.73 -16.70
C ARG A 25 -7.00 -13.93 -16.87
N GLY A 26 -7.22 -14.68 -15.80
CA GLY A 26 -8.41 -15.50 -15.64
C GLY A 26 -9.50 -14.68 -14.96
N PHE A 27 -10.36 -14.01 -15.73
CA PHE A 27 -11.52 -13.32 -15.16
C PHE A 27 -12.64 -14.34 -14.87
N GLY A 28 -12.66 -14.88 -13.66
CA GLY A 28 -13.92 -15.28 -13.06
C GLY A 28 -14.75 -14.04 -12.75
N SER A 29 -16.08 -14.14 -12.81
CA SER A 29 -16.96 -13.05 -12.35
C SER A 29 -16.55 -12.65 -10.93
N PRO A 30 -16.28 -11.37 -10.64
CA PRO A 30 -15.93 -10.98 -9.28
C PRO A 30 -17.10 -11.33 -8.36
N ILE A 31 -16.82 -12.16 -7.35
CA ILE A 31 -17.79 -12.56 -6.30
C ILE A 31 -18.27 -11.35 -5.48
N SER A 32 -17.59 -10.20 -5.57
CA SER A 32 -17.90 -8.95 -4.88
C SER A 32 -17.80 -7.77 -5.83
N ASP A 33 -18.75 -6.84 -5.76
CA ASP A 33 -18.75 -5.58 -6.52
C ASP A 33 -17.60 -4.64 -6.14
N ARG A 34 -16.97 -4.85 -4.97
CA ARG A 34 -15.85 -4.03 -4.47
C ARG A 34 -14.69 -4.90 -4.02
N LEU A 35 -13.47 -4.45 -4.34
CA LEU A 35 -12.24 -5.09 -3.89
C LEU A 35 -11.96 -4.73 -2.42
N ASN A 36 -11.50 -5.70 -1.65
CA ASN A 36 -10.93 -5.45 -0.32
C ASN A 36 -9.43 -5.17 -0.47
N VAL A 37 -8.98 -4.01 0.01
CA VAL A 37 -7.59 -3.58 -0.11
C VAL A 37 -7.03 -3.20 1.26
N ALA A 38 -5.70 -3.28 1.40
CA ALA A 38 -4.95 -2.81 2.55
C ALA A 38 -3.96 -1.72 2.11
N MET A 39 -3.74 -0.73 2.97
CA MET A 39 -2.79 0.35 2.71
C MET A 39 -1.57 0.24 3.64
N ILE A 40 -0.37 0.27 3.06
CA ILE A 40 0.89 0.24 3.79
C ILE A 40 1.61 1.57 3.57
N GLY A 41 1.87 2.28 4.66
CA GLY A 41 2.42 3.63 4.69
C GLY A 41 1.33 4.70 4.74
N CYS A 42 1.35 5.51 5.80
CA CYS A 42 0.40 6.57 6.11
C CYS A 42 1.00 7.97 5.85
N GLY A 43 1.87 8.09 4.83
CA GLY A 43 2.51 9.36 4.45
C GLY A 43 1.61 10.28 3.61
N GLY A 44 2.11 11.47 3.26
CA GLY A 44 1.28 12.52 2.60
C GLY A 44 0.56 12.07 1.31
N ARG A 45 1.19 11.22 0.48
CA ARG A 45 0.55 10.70 -0.74
C ARG A 45 -0.55 9.68 -0.44
N ALA A 46 -0.43 8.94 0.66
CA ALA A 46 -1.39 7.91 1.05
C ALA A 46 -2.75 8.52 1.39
N ARG A 47 -2.81 9.76 1.92
CA ARG A 47 -4.07 10.44 2.24
C ARG A 47 -4.94 10.68 1.00
N GLY A 48 -4.31 11.10 -0.10
CA GLY A 48 -5.01 11.25 -1.40
C GLY A 48 -5.48 9.91 -1.95
N LEU A 49 -4.62 8.88 -1.90
CA LEU A 49 -4.97 7.54 -2.34
C LEU A 49 -6.11 6.94 -1.51
N LEU A 50 -6.12 7.13 -0.19
CA LEU A 50 -7.19 6.67 0.69
C LEU A 50 -8.54 7.21 0.23
N ASN A 51 -8.61 8.52 -0.02
CA ASN A 51 -9.83 9.19 -0.48
C ASN A 51 -10.33 8.62 -1.82
N ASP A 52 -9.42 8.27 -2.73
CA ASP A 52 -9.80 7.72 -4.03
C ASP A 52 -10.17 6.23 -3.95
N PHE A 53 -9.42 5.44 -3.17
CA PHE A 53 -9.70 4.02 -2.98
C PHE A 53 -11.00 3.79 -2.20
N GLN A 54 -11.33 4.61 -1.21
CA GLN A 54 -12.60 4.52 -0.49
C GLN A 54 -13.83 4.69 -1.40
N LYS A 55 -13.69 5.33 -2.57
CA LYS A 55 -14.76 5.45 -3.57
C LYS A 55 -14.98 4.16 -4.36
N ILE A 56 -13.96 3.36 -4.57
CA ILE A 56 -14.01 2.19 -5.48
C ILE A 56 -13.75 0.83 -4.80
N ALA A 57 -13.27 0.82 -3.56
CA ALA A 57 -12.84 -0.36 -2.82
C ALA A 57 -13.16 -0.23 -1.32
N ASN A 58 -13.13 -1.37 -0.62
CA ASN A 58 -13.17 -1.41 0.84
C ASN A 58 -11.73 -1.40 1.37
N VAL A 59 -11.34 -0.32 2.04
CA VAL A 59 -10.05 -0.26 2.74
C VAL A 59 -10.22 -0.94 4.08
N THR A 60 -9.65 -2.14 4.22
CA THR A 60 -9.89 -3.04 5.37
C THR A 60 -8.80 -2.96 6.42
N TRP A 61 -7.59 -2.57 6.03
CA TRP A 61 -6.43 -2.47 6.90
C TRP A 61 -5.54 -1.30 6.51
N VAL A 62 -4.93 -0.69 7.52
CA VAL A 62 -3.90 0.35 7.37
C VAL A 62 -2.71 0.01 8.28
N CYS A 63 -1.50 0.32 7.83
CA CYS A 63 -0.28 0.03 8.57
C CYS A 63 0.78 1.12 8.31
N ASP A 64 1.47 1.58 9.36
CA ASP A 64 2.68 2.40 9.26
C ASP A 64 3.60 2.03 10.43
N PRO A 65 4.94 1.98 10.23
CA PRO A 65 5.88 1.80 11.34
C PRO A 65 5.87 2.95 12.36
N ASP A 66 5.35 4.12 11.98
CA ASP A 66 5.16 5.27 12.85
C ASP A 66 3.71 5.32 13.35
N GLN A 67 3.54 4.96 14.62
CA GLN A 67 2.25 4.91 15.30
C GLN A 67 1.49 6.24 15.25
N LYS A 68 2.19 7.39 15.33
CA LYS A 68 1.53 8.70 15.28
C LYS A 68 0.93 8.97 13.90
N ARG A 69 1.62 8.54 12.83
CA ARG A 69 1.08 8.65 11.47
C ARG A 69 -0.12 7.74 11.30
N LEU A 70 -0.08 6.53 11.85
CA LEU A 70 -1.19 5.59 11.79
C LEU A 70 -2.45 6.16 12.46
N GLU A 71 -2.31 6.72 13.67
CA GLU A 71 -3.40 7.34 14.42
C GLU A 71 -4.03 8.51 13.65
N GLN A 72 -3.20 9.40 13.10
CA GLN A 72 -3.67 10.52 12.28
C GLN A 72 -4.30 10.09 10.96
N PHE A 73 -4.01 8.88 10.47
CA PHE A 73 -4.47 8.39 9.17
C PHE A 73 -5.90 7.82 9.23
N VAL A 74 -6.27 7.25 10.38
CA VAL A 74 -7.62 6.69 10.62
C VAL A 74 -8.61 7.72 11.18
N GLU A 75 -8.13 8.88 11.63
CA GLU A 75 -8.92 10.10 11.87
C GLU A 75 -9.35 10.77 10.55
#